data_AF-A0A0A0LAW2-F1
#
_entry.id   AF-A0A0A0LAW2-F1
#
_cell.length_a   1.000
_cell.length_b   1.000
_cell.length_c   1.000
_cell.angle_alpha   90.00
_cell.angle_beta   90.00
_cell.angle_gamma   90.00
#
_symmetry.space_group_name_H-M   'P 1'
#
loop_
_entity.id
_entity.type
_entity.pdbx_description
1 polymer ?
#
loop_
_entity_poly.entity_id
_entity_poly.type
_entity_poly.pdbx_seq_one_letter_code
_entity_poly.pdbx_strand_id
1 'polypeptide(L)'
;MAGGVSRKISAASARAHTRRAKKSSSSPISSGLLRNIAVLLFFGFLAWGYQAIQPPAPKICGSPEGPPITAPRIKLRDGRYLAYKEHGVPKDSAKYKIIYIHSFCSCRHNAIIANTISPAQD
;
A
#
# COMPACT_ATOMS: atom_id res chain seq x y z
N MET A 1 63.88 -26.04 -70.67
CA MET A 1 63.80 -27.02 -69.56
C MET A 1 63.29 -26.31 -68.33
N ALA A 2 62.13 -26.71 -67.79
CA ALA A 2 61.47 -26.06 -66.65
C ALA A 2 61.86 -26.78 -65.34
N GLY A 3 62.50 -26.07 -64.41
CA GLY A 3 62.84 -26.57 -63.07
C GLY A 3 61.70 -26.29 -62.09
N GLY A 4 61.04 -27.34 -61.59
CA GLY A 4 59.97 -27.24 -60.60
C GLY A 4 60.50 -26.96 -59.19
N VAL A 5 60.02 -25.90 -58.55
CA VAL A 5 60.31 -25.56 -57.15
C VAL A 5 59.34 -26.31 -56.23
N SER A 6 59.87 -27.19 -55.39
CA SER A 6 59.10 -27.92 -54.37
C SER A 6 58.83 -27.03 -53.15
N ARG A 7 57.58 -26.59 -52.96
CA ARG A 7 57.15 -25.84 -51.78
C ARG A 7 56.87 -26.80 -50.62
N LYS A 8 57.72 -26.76 -49.58
CA LYS A 8 57.48 -27.48 -48.32
C LYS A 8 56.40 -26.76 -47.51
N ILE A 9 55.22 -27.34 -47.41
CA ILE A 9 54.14 -26.84 -46.55
C ILE A 9 54.39 -27.37 -45.13
N SER A 10 54.48 -26.48 -44.14
CA SER A 10 54.69 -26.83 -42.73
C SER A 10 53.41 -27.43 -42.13
N ALA A 11 53.53 -28.55 -41.40
CA ALA A 11 52.42 -29.18 -40.68
C ALA A 11 51.75 -28.25 -39.66
N ALA A 12 52.44 -27.20 -39.20
CA ALA A 12 51.87 -26.16 -38.36
C ALA A 12 50.81 -25.31 -39.08
N SER A 13 50.95 -25.08 -40.39
CA SER A 13 49.97 -24.35 -41.21
C SER A 13 48.64 -25.09 -41.34
N ALA A 14 48.65 -26.42 -41.33
CA ALA A 14 47.43 -27.24 -41.39
C ALA A 14 46.59 -27.20 -40.10
N ARG A 15 47.22 -26.93 -38.94
CA ARG A 15 46.53 -26.90 -37.63
C ARG A 15 45.84 -25.57 -37.30
N ALA A 16 46.15 -24.51 -38.03
CA ALA A 16 45.55 -23.19 -37.80
C ALA A 16 44.03 -23.19 -38.07
N HIS A 17 43.55 -24.04 -38.99
CA HIS A 17 42.15 -24.07 -39.41
C HIS A 17 41.20 -24.86 -38.50
N THR A 18 41.69 -25.55 -37.46
CA THR A 18 40.83 -26.34 -36.55
C THR A 18 40.76 -25.82 -35.11
N ARG A 19 41.45 -24.72 -34.78
CA ARG A 19 41.33 -24.10 -33.45
C ARG A 19 40.07 -23.24 -33.37
N ARG A 20 38.90 -23.88 -33.22
CA ARG A 20 37.69 -23.15 -32.82
C ARG A 20 37.88 -22.62 -31.40
N ALA A 21 37.78 -21.31 -31.23
CA ALA A 21 37.66 -20.69 -29.92
C ALA A 21 36.40 -21.25 -29.24
N LYS A 22 36.57 -21.80 -28.03
CA LYS A 22 35.46 -22.18 -27.16
C LYS A 22 34.71 -20.89 -26.80
N LYS A 23 33.58 -20.63 -27.49
CA LYS A 23 32.66 -19.56 -27.10
C LYS A 23 32.19 -19.88 -25.68
N SER A 24 32.61 -19.07 -24.72
CA SER A 24 32.02 -19.07 -23.38
C SER A 24 30.53 -18.83 -23.57
N SER A 25 29.72 -19.76 -23.09
CA SER A 25 28.26 -19.65 -23.10
C SER A 25 27.87 -18.55 -22.12
N SER A 26 27.84 -17.30 -22.57
CA SER A 26 27.07 -16.26 -21.88
C SER A 26 25.59 -16.58 -22.12
N SER A 27 24.89 -16.98 -21.07
CA SER A 27 23.46 -17.26 -21.08
C SER A 27 22.71 -16.09 -21.74
N PRO A 28 21.85 -16.32 -22.75
CA PRO A 28 21.10 -15.24 -23.35
C PRO A 28 19.87 -15.01 -22.48
N ILE A 29 20.02 -14.22 -21.42
CA ILE A 29 18.84 -13.68 -20.76
C ILE A 29 18.23 -12.71 -21.76
N SER A 30 17.12 -13.11 -22.40
CA SER A 30 16.48 -12.30 -23.43
C SER A 30 16.08 -10.94 -22.83
N SER A 31 16.26 -9.86 -23.58
CA SER A 31 15.94 -8.50 -23.14
C SER A 31 14.49 -8.37 -22.65
N GLY A 32 13.56 -9.11 -23.26
CA GLY A 32 12.17 -9.20 -22.83
C GLY A 32 12.00 -9.81 -21.44
N LEU A 33 12.77 -10.85 -21.10
CA LEU A 33 12.74 -11.45 -19.76
C LEU A 33 13.30 -10.49 -18.70
N LEU A 34 14.41 -9.81 -18.99
CA LEU A 34 14.99 -8.81 -18.09
C LEU A 34 14.02 -7.65 -17.83
N ARG A 35 13.34 -7.16 -18.88
CA ARG A 35 12.34 -6.09 -18.75
C ARG A 35 11.18 -6.51 -17.85
N ASN A 36 10.65 -7.72 -18.03
CA ASN A 36 9.55 -8.22 -17.21
C ASN A 36 9.96 -8.39 -15.74
N ILE A 37 11.16 -8.91 -15.49
CA ILE A 37 11.71 -9.03 -14.14
C ILE A 37 11.86 -7.65 -13.50
N ALA A 38 12.40 -6.67 -14.23
CA ALA A 38 12.56 -5.31 -13.71
C ALA A 38 11.21 -4.66 -13.35
N VAL A 39 10.18 -4.85 -14.17
CA VAL A 39 8.83 -4.33 -13.89
C VAL A 39 8.23 -5.01 -12.65
N LEU A 40 8.33 -6.33 -12.53
CA LEU A 40 7.83 -7.06 -11.35
C LEU A 40 8.55 -6.63 -10.07
N LEU A 41 9.87 -6.47 -10.12
CA LEU A 41 10.64 -5.96 -8.99
C LEU A 41 10.20 -4.55 -8.62
N PHE A 42 10.02 -3.66 -9.60
CA PHE A 42 9.56 -2.29 -9.35
C PHE A 42 8.22 -2.25 -8.62
N PHE A 43 7.20 -2.98 -9.10
CA PHE A 43 5.91 -3.07 -8.42
C PHE A 43 6.00 -3.75 -7.05
N GLY A 44 6.87 -4.76 -6.88
CA GLY A 44 7.14 -5.38 -5.59
C GLY A 44 7.73 -4.40 -4.57
N PHE A 45 8.72 -3.59 -4.99
CA PHE A 45 9.30 -2.54 -4.14
C PHE A 45 8.30 -1.44 -3.81
N LEU A 46 7.46 -1.02 -4.77
CA LEU A 46 6.36 -0.08 -4.52
C LEU A 46 5.36 -0.62 -3.50
N ALA A 47 4.93 -1.88 -3.63
CA ALA A 47 4.00 -2.51 -2.71
C ALA A 47 4.60 -2.64 -1.31
N TRP A 48 5.88 -3.01 -1.20
CA TRP A 48 6.58 -3.05 0.09
C TRP A 48 6.70 -1.65 0.69
N GLY A 49 7.14 -0.66 -0.09
CA GLY A 49 7.19 0.73 0.35
C GLY A 49 5.84 1.24 0.85
N TYR A 50 4.76 0.95 0.11
CA TYR A 50 3.39 1.28 0.51
C TYR A 50 3.02 0.63 1.84
N GLN A 51 3.25 -0.68 2.01
CA GLN A 51 2.99 -1.38 3.27
C GLN A 51 3.82 -0.81 4.44
N ALA A 52 5.05 -0.40 4.20
CA ALA A 52 5.94 0.15 5.23
C ALA A 52 5.51 1.54 5.71
N ILE A 53 4.84 2.33 4.86
CA ILE A 53 4.32 3.66 5.23
C ILE A 53 2.86 3.62 5.72
N GLN A 54 2.18 2.48 5.62
CA GLN A 54 0.85 2.35 6.21
C GLN A 54 0.96 2.45 7.74
N PRO A 55 0.19 3.35 8.38
CA PRO A 55 0.17 3.39 9.83
C PRO A 55 -0.36 2.05 10.37
N PRO A 56 0.07 1.63 11.56
CA PRO A 56 -0.56 0.49 12.22
C PRO A 56 -2.05 0.76 12.41
N ALA A 57 -2.83 -0.32 12.42
CA ALA A 57 -4.27 -0.20 12.66
C ALA A 57 -4.53 0.61 13.95
N PRO A 58 -5.42 1.62 13.91
CA PRO A 58 -5.68 2.46 15.07
C PRO A 58 -6.24 1.60 16.20
N LYS A 59 -5.75 1.86 17.43
CA LYS A 59 -6.26 1.18 18.62
C LYS A 59 -7.68 1.63 18.91
N ILE A 60 -8.52 0.68 19.31
CA ILE A 60 -9.92 0.94 19.63
C ILE A 60 -9.97 1.71 20.95
N CYS A 61 -10.73 2.81 21.01
CA CYS A 61 -10.89 3.55 22.25
C CYS A 61 -11.53 2.65 23.34
N GLY A 62 -10.90 2.60 24.51
CA GLY A 62 -11.31 1.78 25.64
C GLY A 62 -10.84 0.32 25.62
N SER A 63 -10.03 -0.10 24.63
CA SER A 63 -9.29 -1.36 24.73
C SER A 63 -8.08 -1.20 25.67
N PRO A 64 -7.50 -2.31 26.18
CA PRO A 64 -6.18 -2.27 26.79
C PRO A 64 -5.20 -1.57 25.83
N GLU A 65 -4.39 -0.65 26.33
CA GLU A 65 -3.46 0.21 25.56
C GLU A 65 -4.09 1.17 24.54
N GLY A 66 -5.42 1.25 24.45
CA GLY A 66 -6.16 2.15 23.58
C GLY A 66 -6.46 3.50 24.25
N PRO A 67 -6.79 4.55 23.47
CA PRO A 67 -7.19 5.83 24.04
C PRO A 67 -8.43 5.69 24.94
N PRO A 68 -8.57 6.53 25.99
CA PRO A 68 -9.77 6.50 26.81
C PRO A 68 -11.00 6.92 26.00
N ILE A 69 -12.17 6.44 26.38
CA ILE A 69 -13.41 6.85 25.74
C ILE A 69 -13.90 8.16 26.38
N THR A 70 -13.63 9.27 25.72
CA THR A 70 -13.97 10.63 26.19
C THR A 70 -15.36 11.11 25.74
N ALA A 71 -15.93 10.46 24.73
CA ALA A 71 -17.19 10.84 24.13
C ALA A 71 -18.41 10.44 25.00
N PRO A 72 -19.44 11.30 25.11
CA PRO A 72 -20.73 10.92 25.68
C PRO A 72 -21.37 9.76 24.92
N ARG A 73 -21.95 8.80 25.63
CA ARG A 73 -22.60 7.62 25.06
C ARG A 73 -23.79 7.20 25.91
N ILE A 74 -24.79 6.63 25.28
CA ILE A 74 -25.96 6.05 25.96
C ILE A 74 -25.76 4.54 26.06
N LYS A 75 -25.76 4.00 27.28
CA LYS A 75 -25.76 2.54 27.50
C LYS A 75 -27.18 2.01 27.29
N LEU A 76 -27.32 1.07 26.36
CA LEU A 76 -28.56 0.36 26.06
C LEU A 76 -28.80 -0.75 27.10
N ARG A 77 -30.03 -1.26 27.15
CA ARG A 77 -30.43 -2.31 28.10
C ARG A 77 -29.61 -3.61 27.94
N ASP A 78 -29.19 -3.91 26.72
CA ASP A 78 -28.34 -5.06 26.37
C ASP A 78 -26.85 -4.82 26.66
N GLY A 79 -26.49 -3.66 27.23
CA GLY A 79 -25.11 -3.31 27.57
C GLY A 79 -24.32 -2.65 26.45
N ARG A 80 -24.83 -2.58 25.21
CA ARG A 80 -24.15 -1.88 24.11
C ARG A 80 -24.18 -0.36 24.30
N TYR A 81 -23.25 0.35 23.69
CA TYR A 81 -23.18 1.81 23.75
C TYR A 81 -23.56 2.44 22.42
N LEU A 82 -24.53 3.37 22.44
CA LEU A 82 -24.89 4.20 21.31
C LEU A 82 -24.11 5.52 21.38
N ALA A 83 -23.46 5.89 20.27
CA ALA A 83 -22.78 7.15 20.14
C ALA A 83 -23.80 8.30 20.09
N TYR A 84 -23.65 9.29 20.96
CA TYR A 84 -24.67 10.32 21.18
C TYR A 84 -24.05 11.70 21.37
N LYS A 85 -24.71 12.76 20.91
CA LYS A 85 -24.28 14.15 21.12
C LYS A 85 -25.52 14.99 21.47
N GLU A 86 -25.42 15.75 22.55
CA GLU A 86 -26.44 16.73 22.95
C GLU A 86 -26.11 18.09 22.34
N HIS A 87 -27.16 18.84 22.01
CA HIS A 87 -27.08 20.21 21.53
C HIS A 87 -28.12 21.06 22.28
N GLY A 88 -27.75 22.28 22.66
CA GLY A 88 -28.63 23.19 23.40
C GLY A 88 -28.74 22.84 24.89
N VAL A 89 -29.97 22.85 25.41
CA VAL A 89 -30.25 22.62 26.85
C VAL A 89 -30.06 21.13 27.19
N PRO A 90 -29.40 20.79 28.32
CA PRO A 90 -29.24 19.40 28.75
C PRO A 90 -30.56 18.63 28.79
N LYS A 91 -30.50 17.35 28.42
CA LYS A 91 -31.68 16.49 28.33
C LYS A 91 -32.54 16.51 29.59
N ASP A 92 -31.96 16.58 30.79
CA ASP A 92 -32.72 16.48 32.04
C ASP A 92 -33.51 17.75 32.37
N SER A 93 -33.15 18.90 31.80
CA SER A 93 -33.84 20.18 31.97
C SER A 93 -34.62 20.65 30.73
N ALA A 94 -34.46 19.97 29.60
CA ALA A 94 -35.11 20.35 28.35
C ALA A 94 -36.64 20.08 28.37
N LYS A 95 -37.43 21.12 28.06
CA LYS A 95 -38.90 21.03 27.90
C LYS A 95 -39.32 20.20 26.68
N TYR A 96 -38.58 20.32 25.58
CA TYR A 96 -38.81 19.58 24.34
C TYR A 96 -37.53 18.85 23.92
N LYS A 97 -37.68 17.61 23.44
CA LYS A 97 -36.56 16.74 23.08
C LYS A 97 -36.74 16.24 21.65
N ILE A 98 -35.81 16.58 20.77
CA ILE A 98 -35.80 16.16 19.37
C ILE A 98 -34.68 15.14 19.19
N ILE A 99 -34.99 13.99 18.58
CA ILE A 99 -34.00 12.96 18.25
C ILE A 99 -33.67 13.07 16.77
N TYR A 100 -32.42 13.35 16.45
CA TYR A 100 -31.90 13.37 15.09
C TYR A 100 -31.15 12.07 14.80
N ILE A 101 -31.56 11.37 13.73
CA ILE A 101 -30.91 10.15 13.25
C ILE A 101 -30.14 10.54 11.98
N HIS A 102 -28.84 10.23 11.95
CA HIS A 102 -28.02 10.53 10.79
C HIS A 102 -28.25 9.52 9.66
N SER A 103 -28.06 9.96 8.42
CA SER A 103 -28.12 9.10 7.24
C SER A 103 -26.91 8.16 7.10
N PHE A 104 -26.95 7.28 6.10
CA PHE A 104 -25.81 6.44 5.70
C PHE A 104 -24.58 7.32 5.35
N CYS A 105 -23.37 6.82 5.65
CA CYS A 105 -22.09 7.56 5.53
C CYS A 105 -21.99 8.85 6.39
N SER A 106 -22.83 9.02 7.40
CA SER A 106 -22.83 10.16 8.32
C SER A 106 -22.54 9.72 9.76
N CYS A 107 -22.48 10.66 10.71
CA CYS A 107 -22.21 10.36 12.12
C CYS A 107 -22.92 11.35 13.06
N ARG A 108 -22.85 11.09 14.37
CA ARG A 108 -23.44 11.96 15.42
C ARG A 108 -22.99 13.43 15.36
N HIS A 109 -21.84 13.70 14.72
CA HIS A 109 -21.31 15.06 14.59
C HIS A 109 -21.93 15.83 13.42
N ASN A 110 -22.64 15.15 12.52
CA ASN A 110 -23.16 15.73 11.28
C ASN A 110 -24.64 16.12 11.38
N ALA A 111 -25.00 16.77 12.49
CA ALA A 111 -26.29 17.42 12.68
C ALA A 111 -26.17 18.87 12.23
N ILE A 112 -26.15 19.11 10.91
CA ILE A 112 -25.87 20.42 10.29
C ILE A 112 -26.71 21.51 10.94
N ILE A 113 -28.02 21.29 11.03
CA ILE A 113 -28.97 22.22 11.66
C ILE A 113 -28.48 22.62 13.05
N ALA A 114 -28.17 21.65 13.92
CA ALA A 114 -27.75 21.92 15.29
C ALA A 114 -26.34 22.55 15.40
N ASN A 115 -25.47 22.34 14.40
CA ASN A 115 -24.12 22.93 14.39
C ASN A 115 -24.09 24.35 13.83
N THR A 116 -24.94 24.67 12.84
CA THR A 116 -24.89 25.95 12.12
C THR A 116 -25.78 27.02 12.72
N ILE A 117 -26.84 26.64 13.44
CA ILE A 117 -27.79 27.60 14.04
C ILE A 117 -27.59 27.75 15.55
N SER A 118 -26.74 26.92 16.16
CA SER A 118 -26.41 27.12 17.56
C SER A 118 -25.58 28.38 17.67
N PRO A 119 -25.93 29.34 18.55
CA PRO A 119 -25.05 30.45 18.86
C PRO A 119 -23.69 29.89 19.29
N ALA A 120 -22.61 30.58 18.92
CA ALA A 120 -21.26 30.25 19.35
C ALA A 120 -21.27 30.06 20.88
N GLN A 121 -20.82 28.89 21.31
CA GLN A 121 -20.58 28.66 22.73
C GLN A 121 -19.17 29.20 23.01
N ASP A 122 -19.12 30.44 23.46
CA ASP A 122 -17.95 31.03 24.12
C ASP A 122 -17.81 30.45 25.53
#